data_AF-A0A965Z1Q1-F1
#
_entry.id   AF-A0A965Z1Q1-F1
#
_cell.length_a   1.000
_cell.length_b   1.000
_cell.length_c   1.000
_cell.angle_alpha   90.00
_cell.angle_beta   90.00
_cell.angle_gamma   90.00
#
_symmetry.space_group_name_H-M   'P 1'
#
loop_
_entity.id
_entity.type
_entity.pdbx_description
1 polymer ?
#
loop_
_entity_poly.entity_id
_entity_poly.type
_entity_poly.pdbx_seq_one_letter_code
_entity_poly.pdbx_strand_id
1 'polypeptide(L)'
;LHLKTAGTTWLEEVIGLAVAGGEGLELAKKIYENSYNRQEELCGPYADVINIDGSMLPSVEEVKGWSSEKFANTLRHIPGHPDYNANFRQLIHVAYKVAAEMGSSYTSLLEKYADVIGSCVEENIYERHLRRLFTI
;
A
#
# COMPACT_ATOMS: atom_id res chain seq x y z
N LEU A 1 -3.03 20.23 -19.33
CA LEU A 1 -3.31 18.96 -18.62
C LEU A 1 -3.07 19.19 -17.13
N HIS A 2 -4.00 18.80 -16.25
CA HIS A 2 -3.80 18.81 -14.80
C HIS A 2 -4.09 17.39 -14.28
N LEU A 3 -3.07 16.71 -13.77
CA LEU A 3 -3.15 15.34 -13.24
C LEU A 3 -2.99 15.38 -11.73
N LYS A 4 -3.87 14.67 -11.01
CA LYS A 4 -3.77 14.52 -9.55
C LYS A 4 -3.50 13.06 -9.20
N THR A 5 -2.43 12.83 -8.44
CA THR A 5 -2.13 11.57 -7.77
C THR A 5 -2.05 11.87 -6.28
N ALA A 6 -2.73 11.09 -5.45
CA ALA A 6 -2.67 11.24 -4.00
C ALA A 6 -2.55 9.87 -3.33
N GLY A 7 -3.62 9.07 -3.38
CA GLY A 7 -3.63 7.76 -2.72
C GLY A 7 -2.67 6.73 -3.32
N THR A 8 -2.20 6.91 -4.56
CA THR A 8 -1.17 6.05 -5.14
C THR A 8 0.21 6.30 -4.55
N THR A 9 0.53 7.52 -4.10
CA THR A 9 1.79 7.80 -3.39
C THR A 9 1.83 7.08 -2.05
N TRP A 10 0.75 7.17 -1.27
CA TRP A 10 0.57 6.43 -0.01
C TRP A 10 0.77 4.92 -0.19
N LEU A 11 0.20 4.33 -1.25
CA LEU A 11 0.38 2.91 -1.54
C LEU A 11 1.85 2.56 -1.82
N GLU A 12 2.60 3.43 -2.51
CA GLU A 12 4.02 3.19 -2.77
C GLU A 12 4.90 3.40 -1.52
N GLU A 13 4.48 4.22 -0.54
CA GLU A 13 5.14 4.29 0.77
C GLU A 13 5.02 2.94 1.51
N VAL A 14 3.83 2.35 1.54
CA VAL A 14 3.61 1.02 2.15
C VAL A 14 4.33 -0.09 1.38
N ILE A 15 4.35 -0.02 0.04
CA ILE A 15 5.14 -0.95 -0.78
C ILE A 15 6.63 -0.79 -0.49
N GLY A 16 7.14 0.44 -0.39
CA GLY A 16 8.54 0.73 -0.09
C GLY A 16 8.94 0.20 1.29
N LEU A 17 8.09 0.35 2.30
CA LEU A 17 8.28 -0.28 3.62
C LEU A 17 8.35 -1.80 3.52
N ALA A 18 7.45 -2.43 2.77
CA ALA A 18 7.46 -3.87 2.56
C ALA A 18 8.75 -4.35 1.85
N VAL A 19 9.17 -3.63 0.80
CA VAL A 19 10.40 -3.91 0.02
C VAL A 19 11.65 -3.74 0.87
N ALA A 20 11.68 -2.73 1.76
CA ALA A 20 12.80 -2.52 2.68
C ALA A 20 13.01 -3.70 3.66
N GLY A 21 11.96 -4.51 3.90
CA GLY A 21 12.04 -5.67 4.77
C GLY A 21 12.18 -5.29 6.24
N GLY A 22 12.60 -6.25 7.07
CA GLY A 22 12.83 -6.05 8.51
C GLY A 22 11.68 -5.32 9.19
N GLU A 23 12.00 -4.26 9.94
CA GLU A 23 10.99 -3.42 10.62
C GLU A 23 10.00 -2.75 9.67
N GLY A 24 10.40 -2.46 8.42
CA GLY A 24 9.51 -1.90 7.41
C GLY A 24 8.41 -2.88 7.00
N LEU A 25 8.77 -4.14 6.77
CA LEU A 25 7.80 -5.19 6.47
C LEU A 25 6.88 -5.46 7.67
N GLU A 26 7.42 -5.52 8.88
CA GLU A 26 6.62 -5.70 10.08
C GLU A 26 5.63 -4.55 10.28
N LEU A 27 6.04 -3.31 9.98
CA LEU A 27 5.14 -2.16 10.01
C LEU A 27 4.05 -2.26 8.92
N ALA A 28 4.39 -2.64 7.69
CA ALA A 28 3.43 -2.81 6.60
C ALA A 28 2.39 -3.90 6.92
N LYS A 29 2.82 -5.02 7.50
CA LYS A 29 1.94 -6.09 8.00
C LYS A 29 1.02 -5.57 9.12
N LYS A 30 1.55 -4.76 10.03
CA LYS A 30 0.77 -4.15 11.12
C LYS A 30 -0.26 -3.15 10.62
N ILE A 31 0.06 -2.37 9.58
CA ILE A 31 -0.92 -1.52 8.89
C ILE A 31 -2.05 -2.39 8.36
N TYR A 32 -1.74 -3.49 7.65
CA TYR A 32 -2.76 -4.41 7.16
C TYR A 32 -3.61 -5.01 8.29
N GLU A 33 -3.00 -5.53 9.34
CA GLU A 33 -3.71 -6.10 10.50
C GLU A 33 -4.71 -5.11 11.12
N ASN A 34 -4.29 -3.88 11.36
CA ASN A 34 -5.18 -2.85 11.91
C ASN A 34 -6.28 -2.47 10.91
N SER A 35 -5.97 -2.45 9.61
CA SER A 35 -6.95 -2.17 8.55
C SER A 35 -8.01 -3.27 8.45
N TYR A 36 -7.57 -4.53 8.49
CA TYR A 36 -8.42 -5.70 8.43
C TYR A 36 -9.42 -5.75 9.58
N ASN A 37 -8.98 -5.38 10.79
CA ASN A 37 -9.84 -5.36 11.98
C ASN A 37 -10.76 -4.12 12.07
N ARG A 38 -10.54 -3.10 11.22
CA ARG A 38 -11.30 -1.83 11.21
C ARG A 38 -11.95 -1.56 9.85
N GLN A 39 -12.19 -2.60 9.05
CA GLN A 39 -12.71 -2.47 7.69
C GLN A 39 -13.97 -1.61 7.64
N GLU A 40 -14.97 -1.87 8.48
CA GLU A 40 -16.23 -1.10 8.47
C GLU A 40 -16.01 0.40 8.68
N GLU A 41 -15.16 0.77 9.64
CA GLU A 41 -14.82 2.17 9.94
C GLU A 41 -14.09 2.84 8.76
N LEU A 42 -13.08 2.16 8.21
CA LEU A 42 -12.22 2.70 7.18
C LEU A 42 -12.91 2.78 5.82
N CYS A 43 -13.77 1.80 5.51
CA CYS A 43 -14.49 1.68 4.25
C CYS A 43 -15.73 2.59 4.19
N GLY A 44 -16.39 2.85 5.33
CA GLY A 44 -17.64 3.62 5.39
C GLY A 44 -17.63 4.94 4.60
N PRO A 45 -16.63 5.83 4.79
CA PRO A 45 -16.55 7.09 4.05
C PRO A 45 -16.32 6.96 2.54
N TYR A 46 -15.93 5.77 2.06
CA TYR A 46 -15.59 5.49 0.66
C TYR A 46 -16.50 4.44 0.03
N ALA A 47 -17.59 4.04 0.69
CA ALA A 47 -18.43 2.93 0.27
C ALA A 47 -18.92 3.03 -1.19
N ASP A 48 -19.16 4.25 -1.68
CA ASP A 48 -19.62 4.50 -3.04
C ASP A 48 -18.54 4.31 -4.12
N VAL A 49 -17.25 4.27 -3.73
CA VAL A 49 -16.10 4.29 -4.66
C VAL A 49 -15.13 3.11 -4.49
N ILE A 50 -15.39 2.22 -3.52
CA ILE A 50 -14.62 0.98 -3.32
C ILE A 50 -15.50 -0.24 -3.62
N ASN A 51 -14.86 -1.34 -3.97
CA ASN A 51 -15.53 -2.61 -4.21
C ASN A 51 -14.67 -3.72 -3.58
N ILE A 52 -14.72 -3.80 -2.25
CA ILE A 52 -13.95 -4.77 -1.46
C ILE A 52 -14.87 -5.93 -1.10
N ASP A 53 -14.51 -7.11 -1.59
CA ASP A 53 -15.03 -8.38 -1.10
C ASP A 53 -14.13 -8.87 0.06
N GLY A 54 -14.68 -8.82 1.28
CA GLY A 54 -13.96 -9.26 2.48
C GLY A 54 -13.57 -10.74 2.47
N SER A 55 -14.29 -11.58 1.71
CA SER A 55 -13.94 -13.00 1.57
C SER A 55 -12.70 -13.24 0.70
N MET A 56 -12.34 -12.23 -0.11
CA MET A 56 -11.17 -12.24 -0.97
C MET A 56 -9.95 -11.59 -0.29
N LEU A 57 -10.08 -11.17 0.98
CA LEU A 57 -8.96 -10.67 1.77
C LEU A 57 -8.22 -11.83 2.45
N PRO A 58 -6.88 -11.89 2.36
CA PRO A 58 -6.10 -12.88 3.09
C PRO A 58 -6.22 -12.64 4.60
N SER A 59 -6.18 -13.70 5.40
CA SER A 59 -6.26 -13.52 6.85
C SER A 59 -5.04 -12.79 7.41
N VAL A 60 -5.18 -12.19 8.58
CA VAL A 60 -4.05 -11.55 9.27
C VAL A 60 -2.92 -12.55 9.51
N GLU A 61 -3.24 -13.78 9.88
CA GLU A 61 -2.30 -14.86 10.10
C GLU A 61 -1.54 -15.23 8.83
N GLU A 62 -2.23 -15.26 7.68
CA GLU A 62 -1.61 -15.52 6.39
C GLU A 62 -0.59 -14.41 6.06
N VAL A 63 -1.00 -13.14 6.19
CA VAL A 63 -0.16 -11.98 5.87
C VAL A 63 1.04 -11.86 6.82
N LYS A 64 0.90 -12.25 8.09
CA LYS A 64 2.02 -12.31 9.04
C LYS A 64 3.14 -13.22 8.53
N GLY A 65 2.80 -14.31 7.84
CA GLY A 65 3.75 -15.26 7.24
C GLY A 65 4.40 -14.80 5.93
N TRP A 66 3.96 -13.69 5.33
CA TRP A 66 4.46 -13.27 4.02
C TRP A 66 5.88 -12.71 4.06
N SER A 67 6.58 -12.93 2.95
CA SER A 67 7.84 -12.24 2.63
C SER A 67 7.57 -10.82 2.13
N SER A 68 8.64 -10.00 2.07
CA SER A 68 8.62 -8.68 1.43
C SER A 68 8.08 -8.72 0.01
N GLU A 69 8.55 -9.67 -0.79
CA GLU A 69 8.14 -9.85 -2.18
C GLU A 69 6.65 -10.15 -2.30
N LYS A 70 6.15 -11.12 -1.53
CA LYS A 70 4.73 -11.49 -1.55
C LYS A 70 3.83 -10.32 -1.17
N PHE A 71 4.16 -9.62 -0.07
CA PHE A 71 3.39 -8.45 0.36
C PHE A 71 3.39 -7.34 -0.69
N ALA A 72 4.58 -6.98 -1.19
CA ALA A 72 4.73 -5.92 -2.19
C ALA A 72 3.99 -6.27 -3.49
N ASN A 73 4.09 -7.50 -3.98
CA ASN A 73 3.43 -7.94 -5.22
C ASN A 73 1.91 -8.02 -5.07
N THR A 74 1.41 -8.37 -3.89
CA THR A 74 -0.03 -8.34 -3.61
C THR A 74 -0.59 -6.91 -3.60
N LEU A 75 0.18 -5.94 -3.12
CA LEU A 75 -0.23 -4.53 -3.07
C LEU A 75 -0.02 -3.75 -4.37
N ARG A 76 1.07 -4.01 -5.09
CA ARG A 76 1.52 -3.24 -6.26
C ARG A 76 0.63 -3.55 -7.45
N HIS A 77 0.16 -2.51 -8.14
CA HIS A 77 -0.70 -2.68 -9.31
C HIS A 77 0.12 -3.10 -10.54
N ILE A 78 0.31 -4.41 -10.69
CA ILE A 78 0.91 -5.03 -11.87
C ILE A 78 -0.16 -5.90 -12.54
N PRO A 79 -0.71 -5.48 -13.70
CA PRO A 79 -1.70 -6.27 -14.42
C PRO A 79 -1.20 -7.68 -14.74
N GLY A 80 -1.98 -8.70 -14.35
CA GLY A 80 -1.66 -10.10 -14.61
C GLY A 80 -0.67 -10.75 -13.64
N HIS A 81 -0.15 -10.02 -12.64
CA HIS A 81 0.72 -10.63 -11.63
C HIS A 81 -0.07 -11.61 -10.75
N PRO A 82 0.40 -12.85 -10.54
CA PRO A 82 -0.37 -13.89 -9.84
C PRO A 82 -0.68 -13.54 -8.39
N ASP A 83 0.18 -12.75 -7.74
CA ASP A 83 -0.03 -12.34 -6.35
C ASP A 83 -0.94 -11.12 -6.18
N TYR A 84 -1.21 -10.36 -7.25
CA TYR A 84 -1.94 -9.10 -7.15
C TYR A 84 -3.36 -9.32 -6.64
N ASN A 85 -3.76 -8.56 -5.61
CA ASN A 85 -5.11 -8.60 -5.06
C ASN A 85 -5.72 -7.19 -4.99
N ALA A 86 -6.75 -6.95 -5.79
CA ALA A 86 -7.44 -5.66 -5.85
C ALA A 86 -8.13 -5.29 -4.53
N ASN A 87 -8.70 -6.26 -3.80
CA ASN A 87 -9.36 -6.03 -2.51
C ASN A 87 -8.34 -5.60 -1.46
N PHE A 88 -7.19 -6.29 -1.40
CA PHE A 88 -6.08 -5.95 -0.51
C PHE A 88 -5.58 -4.53 -0.78
N ARG A 89 -5.37 -4.18 -2.06
CA ARG A 89 -4.94 -2.84 -2.46
C ARG A 89 -5.95 -1.77 -2.07
N GLN A 90 -7.24 -1.99 -2.32
CA GLN A 90 -8.29 -1.04 -1.97
C GLN A 90 -8.41 -0.83 -0.47
N LEU A 91 -8.29 -1.90 0.33
CA LEU A 91 -8.30 -1.79 1.79
C LEU A 91 -7.14 -0.91 2.28
N ILE A 92 -5.91 -1.18 1.83
CA ILE A 92 -4.77 -0.36 2.22
C ILE A 92 -4.92 1.08 1.70
N HIS A 93 -5.48 1.28 0.51
CA HIS A 93 -5.68 2.60 -0.09
C HIS A 93 -6.51 3.53 0.80
N VAL A 94 -7.53 3.00 1.49
CA VAL A 94 -8.37 3.77 2.42
C VAL A 94 -7.86 3.77 3.86
N ALA A 95 -6.80 3.01 4.15
CA ALA A 95 -6.27 2.83 5.50
C ALA A 95 -5.16 3.82 5.91
N TYR A 96 -4.94 4.91 5.18
CA TYR A 96 -3.94 5.92 5.53
C TYR A 96 -4.13 6.48 6.96
N LYS A 97 -5.37 6.50 7.48
CA LYS A 97 -5.69 6.85 8.87
C LYS A 97 -4.96 5.96 9.88
N VAL A 98 -4.83 4.67 9.59
CA VAL A 98 -4.11 3.71 10.43
C VAL A 98 -2.66 4.15 10.60
N ALA A 99 -1.94 4.43 9.51
CA ALA A 99 -0.56 4.89 9.60
C ALA A 99 -0.41 6.24 10.30
N ALA A 100 -1.35 7.17 10.08
CA ALA A 100 -1.35 8.45 10.77
C ALA A 100 -1.43 8.27 12.30
N GLU A 101 -2.26 7.34 12.79
CA GLU A 101 -2.39 7.02 14.21
C GLU A 101 -1.15 6.32 14.80
N MET A 102 -0.29 5.71 13.96
CA MET A 102 0.98 5.10 14.41
C MET A 102 2.07 6.15 14.73
N GLY A 103 1.88 7.39 14.29
CA GLY A 103 2.77 8.52 14.62
C GLY A 103 4.24 8.24 14.30
N SER A 104 5.11 8.43 15.29
CA SER A 104 6.56 8.29 15.12
C SER A 104 6.99 6.87 14.72
N SER A 105 6.21 5.84 15.03
CA SER A 105 6.52 4.47 14.59
C SER A 105 6.43 4.32 13.07
N TYR A 106 5.56 5.11 12.43
CA TYR A 106 5.46 5.19 10.98
C TYR A 106 6.50 6.14 10.41
N THR A 107 6.52 7.39 10.86
CA THR A 107 7.36 8.44 10.24
C THR A 107 8.85 8.16 10.39
N SER A 108 9.31 7.60 11.51
CA SER A 108 10.73 7.25 11.68
C SER A 108 11.19 6.16 10.72
N LEU A 109 10.30 5.23 10.36
CA LEU A 109 10.61 4.19 9.37
C LEU A 109 10.55 4.72 7.94
N LEU A 110 9.72 5.73 7.66
CA LEU A 110 9.79 6.46 6.39
C LEU A 110 11.16 7.14 6.22
N GLU A 111 11.65 7.82 7.26
CA GLU A 111 12.97 8.46 7.24
C GLU A 111 14.10 7.44 7.08
N LYS A 112 14.04 6.34 7.84
CA LYS A 112 15.05 5.27 7.79
C LYS A 112 15.15 4.59 6.42
N TYR A 113 14.03 4.40 5.74
CA TYR A 113 13.96 3.70 4.45
C TYR A 113 13.67 4.64 3.27
N ALA A 114 13.99 5.94 3.43
CA ALA A 114 13.66 6.99 2.47
C ALA A 114 14.17 6.69 1.05
N ASP A 115 15.35 6.10 0.90
CA ASP A 115 15.91 5.77 -0.42
C ASP A 115 15.07 4.72 -1.16
N VAL A 116 14.66 3.66 -0.46
CA VAL A 116 13.86 2.55 -1.03
C VAL A 116 12.43 3.02 -1.32
N ILE A 117 11.84 3.75 -0.38
CA ILE A 117 10.50 4.31 -0.52
C ILE A 117 10.47 5.34 -1.65
N GLY A 118 11.44 6.26 -1.67
CA GLY A 118 11.59 7.28 -2.69
C GLY A 118 11.68 6.67 -4.08
N SER A 119 12.47 5.60 -4.24
CA SER A 119 12.56 4.86 -5.50
C SER A 119 11.21 4.27 -5.96
N CYS A 120 10.40 3.74 -5.04
CA CYS A 120 9.06 3.21 -5.36
C CYS A 120 8.10 4.33 -5.78
N VAL A 121 8.12 5.45 -5.04
CA VAL A 121 7.30 6.63 -5.34
C VAL A 121 7.69 7.24 -6.70
N GLU A 122 8.99 7.37 -6.96
CA GLU A 122 9.52 7.87 -8.23
C GLU A 122 9.11 6.97 -9.39
N GLU A 123 9.29 5.66 -9.29
CA GLU A 123 8.86 4.71 -10.32
C GLU A 123 7.36 4.88 -10.63
N ASN A 124 6.53 5.02 -9.60
CA ASN A 124 5.10 5.22 -9.79
C ASN A 124 4.80 6.56 -10.48
N ILE A 125 5.34 7.68 -9.99
CA ILE A 125 5.00 9.01 -10.53
C ILE A 125 5.63 9.21 -11.91
N TYR A 126 6.93 8.96 -12.04
CA TYR A 126 7.68 9.25 -13.24
C TYR A 126 7.45 8.20 -14.33
N GLU A 127 7.78 6.94 -14.06
CA GLU A 127 7.73 5.87 -15.07
C GLU A 127 6.30 5.46 -15.41
N ARG A 128 5.43 5.27 -14.41
CA ARG A 128 4.09 4.72 -14.64
C ARG A 128 3.02 5.77 -14.97
N HIS A 129 3.22 7.03 -14.62
CA HIS A 129 2.26 8.10 -14.93
C HIS A 129 2.82 9.11 -15.94
N LEU A 130 3.89 9.84 -15.61
CA LEU A 130 4.36 10.95 -16.45
C LEU A 130 4.89 10.48 -17.82
N ARG A 131 5.78 9.49 -17.87
CA ARG A 131 6.31 8.97 -19.14
C ARG A 131 5.21 8.44 -20.05
N ARG A 132 4.24 7.71 -19.51
CA ARG A 132 3.11 7.18 -20.29
C ARG A 132 2.22 8.27 -20.86
N LEU A 133 1.99 9.35 -20.11
CA LEU A 133 1.16 10.47 -20.55
C LEU A 133 1.85 11.32 -21.62
N PHE A 134 3.17 11.48 -21.53
CA PHE A 134 3.93 12.35 -22.42
C PHE A 134 4.74 11.60 -23.48
N THR A 135 4.64 10.26 -23.55
CA THR A 135 5.39 9.40 -24.47
C THR A 135 6.91 9.65 -24.44
N ILE A 136 7.47 9.82 -23.23
CA ILE A 136 8.90 10.09 -22.96
C ILE A 136 9.65 8.79 -22.65
#